data_AF-A0A7X5WPI6-F1
#
_entry.id   AF-A0A7X5WPI6-F1
#
_cell.length_a   1.000
_cell.length_b   1.000
_cell.length_c   1.000
_cell.angle_alpha   90.00
_cell.angle_beta   90.00
_cell.angle_gamma   90.00
#
_symmetry.space_group_name_H-M   'P 1'
#
loop_
_entity.id
_entity.type
_entity.pdbx_description
1 polymer ?
#
loop_
_entity_poly.entity_id
_entity_poly.type
_entity_poly.pdbx_seq_one_letter_code
_entity_poly.pdbx_strand_id
1 'polypeptide(L)'
;MTDPSQAAAERSPVSHLPELLPVEALRWLEHVAVLEFFVGNVPRRTGQVAAALAFLDRDLPMSSRDIARFARTGHETVRRSADALESLGLIDRHRRPIHHARVDTGPY
;
A
#
# COMPACT_ATOMS: atom_id res chain seq x y z
N MET A 1 -23.36 15.96 48.09
CA MET A 1 -22.46 16.96 47.50
C MET A 1 -21.70 16.26 46.38
N THR A 2 -22.23 16.39 45.16
CA THR A 2 -21.64 16.03 43.86
C THR A 2 -20.28 16.75 43.74
N ASP A 3 -19.21 16.20 43.16
CA ASP A 3 -19.14 15.56 41.84
C ASP A 3 -17.82 14.77 41.67
N PRO A 4 -17.84 13.49 41.25
CA PRO A 4 -16.69 12.80 40.67
C PRO A 4 -16.66 13.07 39.16
N SER A 5 -16.31 14.29 38.76
CA SER A 5 -16.20 14.66 37.35
C SER A 5 -14.83 15.26 37.08
N GLN A 6 -14.29 14.89 35.92
CA GLN A 6 -13.06 15.42 35.30
C GLN A 6 -11.73 14.82 35.76
N ALA A 7 -11.51 13.55 35.43
CA ALA A 7 -10.27 13.16 34.74
C ALA A 7 -10.44 11.91 33.86
N ALA A 8 -11.67 11.61 33.42
CA ALA A 8 -11.88 10.74 32.26
C ALA A 8 -11.67 11.59 31.00
N ALA A 9 -10.45 12.07 30.80
CA ALA A 9 -10.04 12.62 29.51
C ALA A 9 -9.92 11.45 28.54
N GLU A 10 -11.08 11.10 27.97
CA GLU A 10 -11.28 10.61 26.61
C GLU A 10 -9.99 10.44 25.81
N ARG A 11 -9.24 9.37 26.07
CA ARG A 11 -8.40 8.77 25.04
C ARG A 11 -9.32 7.88 24.22
N SER A 12 -10.26 8.51 23.51
CA SER A 12 -10.81 7.89 22.31
C SER A 12 -9.60 7.67 21.42
N PRO A 13 -9.19 6.42 21.13
CA PRO A 13 -8.15 6.21 20.14
C PRO A 13 -8.80 6.72 18.86
N VAL A 14 -8.36 7.88 18.39
CA VAL A 14 -8.69 8.34 17.05
C VAL A 14 -8.29 7.17 16.18
N SER A 15 -9.30 6.40 15.74
CA SER A 15 -9.16 5.48 14.65
C SER A 15 -8.86 6.40 13.48
N HIS A 16 -7.57 6.70 13.32
CA HIS A 16 -7.01 7.17 12.08
C HIS A 16 -7.20 5.99 11.12
N LEU A 17 -8.45 5.76 10.71
CA LEU A 17 -8.72 5.14 9.43
C LEU A 17 -7.83 5.92 8.46
N PRO A 18 -6.94 5.23 7.74
CA PRO A 18 -6.14 5.92 6.75
C PRO A 18 -7.10 6.74 5.89
N GLU A 19 -6.73 7.99 5.61
CA GLU A 19 -7.40 8.77 4.57
C GLU A 19 -7.74 7.83 3.42
N LEU A 20 -9.00 7.88 2.98
CA LEU A 20 -9.48 7.03 1.89
C LEU A 20 -8.43 7.07 0.78
N LEU A 21 -7.94 5.89 0.40
CA LEU A 21 -6.91 5.80 -0.62
C LEU A 21 -7.37 6.56 -1.87
N PRO A 22 -6.48 7.33 -2.52
CA PRO A 22 -6.78 7.93 -3.81
C PRO A 22 -7.32 6.87 -4.78
N VAL A 23 -8.24 7.27 -5.66
CA VAL A 23 -8.87 6.35 -6.64
C VAL A 23 -7.80 5.64 -7.48
N GLU A 24 -6.71 6.33 -7.76
CA GLU A 24 -5.52 5.86 -8.46
C GLU A 24 -4.82 4.70 -7.71
N ALA A 25 -4.74 4.79 -6.38
CA ALA A 25 -4.19 3.73 -5.54
C ALA A 25 -5.12 2.50 -5.52
N LEU A 26 -6.44 2.72 -5.45
CA LEU A 26 -7.42 1.63 -5.53
C LEU A 26 -7.35 0.88 -6.87
N ARG A 27 -7.29 1.62 -8.00
CA ARG A 27 -7.16 1.04 -9.35
C ARG A 27 -5.87 0.25 -9.50
N TRP A 28 -4.77 0.75 -8.93
CA TRP A 28 -3.50 0.04 -8.94
C TRP A 28 -3.55 -1.24 -8.11
N LEU A 29 -4.16 -1.20 -6.91
CA LEU A 29 -4.33 -2.40 -6.07
C LEU A 29 -5.19 -3.46 -6.76
N GLU A 30 -6.27 -3.05 -7.41
CA GLU A 30 -7.10 -3.94 -8.23
C GLU A 30 -6.27 -4.59 -9.34
N HIS A 31 -5.46 -3.80 -10.07
CA HIS A 31 -4.59 -4.32 -11.11
C HIS A 31 -3.60 -5.37 -10.60
N VAL A 32 -2.93 -5.10 -9.47
CA VAL A 32 -2.01 -6.07 -8.85
C VAL A 32 -2.76 -7.34 -8.41
N ALA A 33 -3.96 -7.20 -7.84
CA ALA A 33 -4.78 -8.35 -7.45
C ALA A 33 -5.17 -9.22 -8.66
N VAL A 34 -5.46 -8.60 -9.80
CA VAL A 34 -5.72 -9.32 -11.06
C VAL A 34 -4.47 -10.09 -11.53
N LEU A 35 -3.28 -9.49 -11.45
CA LEU A 35 -2.02 -10.16 -11.79
C LEU A 35 -1.70 -11.33 -10.85
N GLU A 36 -2.07 -11.24 -9.58
CA GLU A 36 -1.98 -12.35 -8.61
C GLU A 36 -2.96 -13.47 -8.98
N PHE A 37 -4.24 -13.15 -9.13
CA PHE A 37 -5.30 -14.16 -9.16
C PHE A 37 -5.49 -14.82 -10.53
N PHE A 38 -5.45 -14.03 -11.61
CA PHE A 38 -5.79 -14.51 -12.95
C PHE A 38 -4.58 -14.85 -13.80
N VAL A 39 -3.47 -14.14 -13.60
CA VAL A 39 -2.28 -14.28 -14.47
C VAL A 39 -1.14 -15.03 -13.77
N GLY A 40 -1.17 -15.14 -12.44
CA GLY A 40 -0.10 -15.78 -11.66
C GLY A 40 1.25 -15.06 -11.77
N ASN A 41 1.27 -13.85 -12.34
CA ASN A 41 2.48 -13.06 -12.59
C ASN A 41 3.05 -12.46 -11.30
N VAL A 42 2.19 -12.26 -10.30
CA VAL A 42 2.58 -11.68 -9.01
C VAL A 42 2.25 -12.68 -7.90
N PRO A 43 3.25 -13.21 -7.17
CA PRO A 43 3.00 -14.05 -6.00
C PRO A 43 2.25 -13.27 -4.91
N ARG A 44 1.38 -13.95 -4.14
CA ARG A 44 0.61 -13.35 -3.04
C ARG A 44 1.42 -12.49 -2.07
N ARG A 45 2.63 -12.94 -1.71
CA ARG A 45 3.56 -12.18 -0.85
C ARG A 45 4.00 -10.85 -1.49
N THR A 46 4.12 -10.81 -2.81
CA THR A 46 4.42 -9.60 -3.58
C THR A 46 3.20 -8.68 -3.64
N GLY A 47 1.98 -9.23 -3.75
CA GLY A 47 0.74 -8.46 -3.62
C GLY A 47 0.58 -7.79 -2.24
N GLN A 48 1.02 -8.45 -1.16
CA GLN A 48 1.06 -7.85 0.18
C GLN A 48 2.06 -6.69 0.29
N VAL A 49 3.22 -6.83 -0.35
CA VAL A 49 4.21 -5.74 -0.44
C VAL A 49 3.66 -4.60 -1.27
N ALA A 50 2.97 -4.88 -2.38
CA ALA A 50 2.30 -3.88 -3.18
C ALA A 50 1.25 -3.11 -2.36
N ALA A 51 0.37 -3.82 -1.63
CA ALA A 51 -0.58 -3.20 -0.71
C ALA A 51 0.12 -2.32 0.32
N ALA A 52 1.20 -2.80 0.93
CA ALA A 52 1.99 -1.99 1.85
C ALA A 52 2.47 -0.69 1.19
N LEU A 53 3.01 -0.75 -0.03
CA LEU A 53 3.46 0.45 -0.75
C LEU A 53 2.32 1.45 -1.00
N ALA A 54 1.13 1.00 -1.39
CA ALA A 54 -0.01 1.89 -1.62
C ALA A 54 -0.57 2.53 -0.34
N PHE A 55 -0.58 1.81 0.79
CA PHE A 55 -1.06 2.35 2.07
C PHE A 55 -0.02 3.21 2.78
N LEU A 56 1.26 2.92 2.53
CA LEU A 56 2.38 3.64 3.09
C LEU A 56 2.74 4.87 2.24
N ASP A 57 2.24 5.03 1.01
CA ASP A 57 2.57 6.19 0.17
C ASP A 57 2.13 7.52 0.81
N ARG A 58 3.07 8.19 1.48
CA ARG A 58 2.96 9.53 2.07
C ARG A 58 4.31 10.24 1.93
N ASP A 59 4.58 10.79 0.74
CA ASP A 59 5.59 11.82 0.41
C ASP A 59 7.06 11.64 0.87
N LEU A 60 7.40 10.57 1.60
CA LEU A 60 8.70 10.35 2.22
C LEU A 60 9.27 8.97 1.85
N PRO A 61 10.60 8.88 1.59
CA PRO A 61 11.25 7.60 1.31
C PRO A 61 11.19 6.69 2.54
N MET A 62 10.46 5.58 2.42
CA MET A 62 10.28 4.62 3.52
C MET A 62 11.35 3.55 3.54
N SER A 63 11.73 3.13 4.75
CA SER A 63 12.69 2.06 4.90
C SER A 63 12.08 0.70 4.53
N SER A 64 12.89 -0.21 3.99
CA SER A 64 12.48 -1.61 3.77
C SER A 64 11.93 -2.29 5.05
N ARG A 65 12.27 -1.77 6.23
CA ARG A 65 11.81 -2.28 7.53
C ARG A 65 10.33 -1.99 7.76
N ASP A 66 9.87 -0.80 7.38
CA ASP A 66 8.48 -0.40 7.61
C ASP A 66 7.55 -1.13 6.65
N ILE A 67 7.98 -1.26 5.38
CA ILE A 67 7.32 -2.09 4.38
C ILE A 67 7.23 -3.55 4.87
N ALA A 68 8.34 -4.10 5.37
CA ALA A 68 8.37 -5.48 5.89
C ALA A 68 7.41 -5.67 7.06
N ARG A 69 7.37 -4.71 8.00
CA ARG A 69 6.46 -4.73 9.14
C ARG A 69 4.99 -4.69 8.70
N PHE A 70 4.64 -3.78 7.78
CA PHE A 70 3.26 -3.65 7.28
C PHE A 70 2.82 -4.89 6.51
N ALA A 71 3.65 -5.35 5.57
CA ALA A 71 3.39 -6.55 4.77
C ALA A 71 3.49 -7.86 5.59
N ARG A 72 3.88 -7.78 6.87
CA ARG A 72 4.11 -8.93 7.76
C ARG A 72 5.02 -9.98 7.13
N THR A 73 6.13 -9.52 6.55
CA THR A 73 7.08 -10.35 5.81
C THR A 73 8.53 -10.00 6.13
N GLY A 74 9.48 -10.78 5.60
CA GLY A 74 10.91 -10.56 5.80
C GLY A 74 11.50 -9.51 4.84
N HIS A 75 12.60 -8.87 5.26
CA HIS A 75 13.32 -7.88 4.45
C HIS A 75 13.72 -8.39 3.06
N GLU A 76 14.20 -9.63 2.97
CA GLU A 76 14.58 -10.24 1.70
C GLU A 76 13.38 -10.44 0.78
N THR A 77 12.20 -10.76 1.34
CA THR A 77 10.95 -10.84 0.58
C THR A 77 10.57 -9.48 0.04
N VAL A 78 10.65 -8.42 0.86
CA VAL A 78 10.38 -7.04 0.40
C VAL A 78 11.29 -6.67 -0.76
N ARG A 79 12.58 -6.99 -0.69
CA ARG A 79 13.53 -6.72 -1.76
C ARG A 79 13.14 -7.41 -3.07
N ARG A 80 12.96 -8.75 -3.03
CA ARG A 80 12.57 -9.51 -4.23
C ARG A 80 11.21 -9.09 -4.79
N SER A 81 10.27 -8.77 -3.91
CA SER A 81 8.95 -8.29 -4.31
C SER A 81 9.02 -6.91 -4.94
N ALA A 82 9.84 -5.99 -4.42
CA ALA A 82 10.07 -4.69 -5.04
C ALA A 82 10.73 -4.85 -6.43
N ASP A 83 11.77 -5.67 -6.55
CA ASP A 83 12.44 -5.93 -7.82
C ASP A 83 11.47 -6.50 -8.87
N ALA A 84 10.56 -7.39 -8.45
CA ALA A 84 9.53 -7.97 -9.32
C ALA A 84 8.46 -6.95 -9.73
N LEU A 85 8.06 -6.05 -8.83
CA LEU A 85 7.10 -5.00 -9.15
C LEU A 85 7.73 -3.94 -10.07
N GLU A 86 9.01 -3.62 -9.88
CA GLU A 86 9.77 -2.70 -10.74
C GLU A 86 9.95 -3.28 -12.15
N SER A 87 10.28 -4.57 -12.28
CA SER A 87 10.41 -5.22 -13.59
C SER A 87 9.09 -5.31 -14.37
N LEU A 88 7.96 -5.30 -13.66
CA LEU A 88 6.61 -5.21 -14.23
C LEU A 88 6.16 -3.76 -14.49
N GLY A 89 6.98 -2.76 -14.17
CA GLY A 89 6.63 -1.34 -14.32
C GLY A 89 5.52 -0.86 -13.38
N LEU A 90 5.30 -1.56 -12.26
CA LEU A 90 4.23 -1.25 -11.31
C LEU A 90 4.67 -0.27 -10.22
N ILE A 91 5.98 -0.15 -10.00
CA ILE A 91 6.61 0.82 -9.09
C ILE A 91 7.85 1.42 -9.76
N ASP A 92 8.26 2.61 -9.33
CA ASP A 92 9.50 3.22 -9.77
C ASP A 92 10.73 2.75 -8.95
N ARG A 93 11.92 3.23 -9.32
CA ARG A 93 13.19 2.96 -8.60
C ARG A 93 13.20 3.44 -7.14
N HIS A 94 12.28 4.32 -6.76
CA HIS A 94 12.09 4.83 -5.40
C HIS A 94 10.98 4.05 -4.66
N ARG A 95 10.48 2.97 -5.25
CA ARG A 95 9.41 2.10 -4.75
C ARG A 95 8.07 2.83 -4.58
N ARG A 96 7.85 3.85 -5.39
CA ARG A 96 6.57 4.56 -5.45
C ARG A 96 5.65 3.84 -6.42
N PRO A 97 4.38 3.58 -6.07
CA PRO A 97 3.42 3.02 -7.01
C PRO A 97 3.34 3.88 -8.28
N ILE A 98 3.44 3.23 -9.44
CA ILE A 98 3.16 3.89 -10.70
C ILE A 98 1.67 3.72 -10.96
N HIS A 99 0.92 4.76 -10.64
CA HIS A 99 -0.49 4.87 -10.98
C HIS A 99 -0.62 5.16 -12.47
N HIS A 100 -0.40 4.15 -13.32
CA HIS A 100 -0.87 4.23 -14.69
C HIS A 100 -2.40 4.31 -14.61
N ALA A 101 -2.94 5.53 -14.65
CA ALA A 101 -4.28 5.73 -15.17
C ALA A 101 -4.24 5.03 -16.53
N ARG A 102 -5.04 3.98 -16.73
CA ARG A 102 -5.38 3.54 -18.07
C ARG A 102 -5.86 4.77 -18.83
N VAL A 103 -4.98 5.41 -19.57
CA VAL A 103 -5.36 6.27 -20.68
C VAL A 103 -5.59 5.31 -21.82
N ASP A 104 -6.68 4.53 -21.72
CA ASP A 104 -7.26 3.91 -22.89
C ASP A 104 -7.97 5.03 -23.66
N THR A 105 -7.19 5.88 -24.34
CA THR A 105 -7.65 6.49 -25.58
C THR A 105 -7.18 5.60 -26.71
N GLY A 106 -7.85 4.45 -26.85
CA GLY A 106 -7.89 3.74 -28.12
C GLY A 106 -8.69 4.56 -29.13
N PRO A 107 -8.36 4.50 -30.43
CA PRO A 107 -9.00 5.31 -31.45
C PRO A 107 -10.39 4.75 -31.75
N TYR A 108 -11.43 5.55 -31.51
CA TYR A 108 -12.69 5.46 -32.24
C TYR A 108 -12.67 6.50 -33.36
#